data_AF-A0AA41FX30-F1
#
_entry.id   AF-A0AA41FX30-F1
#
_cell.length_a   1.000
_cell.length_b   1.000
_cell.length_c   1.000
_cell.angle_alpha   90.00
_cell.angle_beta   90.00
_cell.angle_gamma   90.00
#
_symmetry.space_group_name_H-M   'P 1'
#
loop_
_entity.id
_entity.type
_entity.pdbx_description
1 polymer ?
#
loop_
_entity_poly.entity_id
_entity_poly.type
_entity_poly.pdbx_seq_one_letter_code
_entity_poly.pdbx_strand_id
1 'polypeptide(L)'
;MDEPADELGECGYERLRRAAETHRSDLVLRLGAEVGLRPTEMTALRPADITEFEGHYLLSVRGGDEVTRDAYLPESVEHDVRKYANAAGIADGEPLFSVSARRLQMLVREVAERAAESAPRLADVSSRDLRWRFAASLLDDGVPPDVVCALGGWDRLDRLVPLLDDPDREGIVAALGDADGGEVSARLQQVIAATSTVGEGLTDAATASEIAATVCDRLAATEGYRFAWLAERTGDGLTPDAATDVADAAVERHLDDHAETLSAALDAREVHVREAAGGPVAFVPIVREGATAGVVGVGPTDDVTDAERDLLSALGTQVGHALAAVERKRLLLADTVTELEFDCGDARAFTVGLSRALDCALELSGIVPVGGQSLLYYLVVDGASADAVLSYAADDDAVADARLIEDYGDGALLEAVVTDAPALKLVRSGGRVSDLTAANGTATIAVEMPGEVDIRPLVDAVVDAYPETSLTAKRQTERPVETDAGFRERLTDRLSDRQETVLRAAYHSGYFEWPRGTTAEELADSLDVSSPTLHNHLRKAQQKVLTAFFDDNPADPRHPLGD
;
A
#
# COMPACT_ATOMS: atom_id res chain seq x y z
N MET A 1 -5.66 0.10 23.14
CA MET A 1 -6.57 0.76 24.09
C MET A 1 -6.77 2.14 23.52
N ASP A 2 -7.76 2.29 22.66
CA ASP A 2 -8.05 3.58 22.04
C ASP A 2 -8.84 4.42 23.04
N GLU A 3 -8.37 5.65 23.28
CA GLU A 3 -9.10 6.65 24.05
C GLU A 3 -10.41 7.00 23.33
N PRO A 4 -11.51 7.25 24.05
CA PRO A 4 -12.80 7.55 23.44
C PRO A 4 -12.71 8.83 22.61
N ALA A 5 -13.19 8.79 21.36
CA ALA A 5 -13.05 9.92 20.43
C ALA A 5 -13.83 11.18 20.85
N ASP A 6 -14.90 11.03 21.66
CA ASP A 6 -15.45 12.12 22.48
C ASP A 6 -14.98 11.98 23.93
N GLU A 7 -13.83 12.58 24.23
CA GLU A 7 -13.30 12.63 25.60
C GLU A 7 -14.11 13.56 26.53
N LEU A 8 -14.91 14.46 25.95
CA LEU A 8 -15.62 15.51 26.69
C LEU A 8 -16.93 14.95 27.26
N GLY A 9 -17.77 14.36 26.41
CA GLY A 9 -19.11 13.88 26.75
C GLY A 9 -20.04 14.98 27.27
N GLU A 10 -21.32 14.68 27.48
CA GLU A 10 -22.30 15.66 28.00
C GLU A 10 -21.91 16.22 29.38
N CYS A 11 -21.57 15.33 30.32
CA CYS A 11 -21.18 15.73 31.69
C CYS A 11 -19.90 16.58 31.74
N GLY A 12 -18.94 16.35 30.84
CA GLY A 12 -17.71 17.16 30.77
C GLY A 12 -17.97 18.50 30.12
N TYR A 13 -18.79 18.52 29.06
CA TYR A 13 -19.19 19.75 28.39
C TYR A 13 -19.93 20.72 29.32
N GLU A 14 -20.89 20.24 30.11
CA GLU A 14 -21.59 21.10 31.09
C GLU A 14 -20.63 21.70 32.13
N ARG A 15 -19.64 20.93 32.58
CA ARG A 15 -18.62 21.40 33.53
C ARG A 15 -17.72 22.45 32.91
N LEU A 16 -17.35 22.28 31.64
CA LEU A 16 -16.59 23.26 30.88
C LEU A 16 -17.38 24.57 30.73
N ARG A 17 -18.68 24.50 30.41
CA ARG A 17 -19.56 25.69 30.36
C ARG A 17 -19.68 26.39 31.71
N ARG A 18 -19.83 25.65 32.81
CA ARG A 18 -19.88 26.22 34.17
C ARG A 18 -18.57 26.92 34.57
N ALA A 19 -17.43 26.51 34.02
CA ALA A 19 -16.13 27.14 34.26
C ALA A 19 -15.90 28.41 33.42
N ALA A 20 -16.77 28.71 32.44
CA ALA A 20 -16.68 29.92 31.63
C ALA A 20 -17.16 31.14 32.43
N GLU A 21 -16.24 32.05 32.78
CA GLU A 21 -16.55 33.23 33.61
C GLU A 21 -17.19 34.38 32.82
N THR A 22 -17.10 34.36 31.49
CA THR A 22 -17.63 35.42 30.63
C THR A 22 -18.65 34.86 29.63
N HIS A 23 -19.64 35.68 29.28
CA HIS A 23 -20.60 35.33 28.23
C HIS A 23 -19.91 35.06 26.89
N ARG A 24 -18.83 35.79 26.60
CA ARG A 24 -17.98 35.56 25.43
C ARG A 24 -17.35 34.16 25.44
N SER A 25 -16.78 33.74 26.57
CA SER A 25 -16.16 32.43 26.68
C SER A 25 -17.17 31.30 26.58
N ASP A 26 -18.34 31.43 27.21
CA ASP A 26 -19.40 30.43 27.09
C ASP A 26 -19.87 30.33 25.63
N LEU A 27 -20.13 31.46 24.98
CA LEU A 27 -20.57 31.48 23.58
C LEU A 27 -19.55 30.82 22.62
N VAL A 28 -18.24 31.00 22.85
CA VAL A 28 -17.20 30.30 22.07
C VAL A 28 -17.28 28.78 22.25
N LEU A 29 -17.53 28.30 23.47
CA LEU A 29 -17.73 26.86 23.72
C LEU A 29 -18.98 26.33 23.02
N ARG A 30 -20.10 27.07 23.08
CA ARG A 30 -21.36 26.71 22.41
C ARG A 30 -21.22 26.68 20.90
N LEU A 31 -20.59 27.68 20.29
CA LEU A 31 -20.35 27.68 18.84
C LEU A 31 -19.44 26.51 18.39
N GLY A 32 -18.55 26.02 19.26
CA GLY A 32 -17.72 24.86 18.98
C GLY A 32 -18.47 23.53 19.12
N ALA A 33 -19.21 23.37 20.22
CA ALA A 33 -19.78 22.08 20.63
C ALA A 33 -21.26 21.87 20.29
N GLU A 34 -22.02 22.94 20.03
CA GLU A 34 -23.43 22.87 19.65
C GLU A 34 -23.65 23.20 18.15
N VAL A 35 -22.69 23.88 17.51
CA VAL A 35 -22.77 24.31 16.09
C VAL A 35 -21.64 23.73 15.23
N GLY A 36 -20.59 23.18 15.84
CA GLY A 36 -19.49 22.54 15.12
C GLY A 36 -18.51 23.50 14.44
N LEU A 37 -18.48 24.78 14.81
CA LEU A 37 -17.62 25.77 14.15
C LEU A 37 -16.14 25.59 14.50
N ARG A 38 -15.27 25.82 13.52
CA ARG A 38 -13.82 25.98 13.74
C ARG A 38 -13.54 27.39 14.28
N PRO A 39 -12.45 27.60 15.05
CA PRO A 39 -12.08 28.94 15.50
C PRO A 39 -11.95 29.97 14.37
N THR A 40 -11.53 29.57 13.17
CA THR A 40 -11.47 30.45 11.99
C THR A 40 -12.86 30.81 11.46
N GLU A 41 -13.81 29.87 11.50
CA GLU A 41 -15.22 30.09 11.13
C GLU A 41 -15.90 31.00 12.14
N MET A 42 -15.65 30.81 13.44
CA MET A 42 -16.16 31.68 14.51
C MET A 42 -15.72 33.14 14.34
N THR A 43 -14.48 33.38 13.91
CA THR A 43 -14.00 34.74 13.64
C THR A 43 -14.61 35.39 12.40
N ALA A 44 -15.16 34.60 11.49
CA ALA A 44 -15.83 35.09 10.28
C ALA A 44 -17.35 35.24 10.45
N LEU A 45 -17.92 34.70 11.54
CA LEU A 45 -19.35 34.72 11.83
C LEU A 45 -19.87 36.16 11.94
N ARG A 46 -20.91 36.48 11.16
CA ARG A 46 -21.65 37.75 11.24
C ARG A 46 -23.12 37.48 11.60
N PRO A 47 -23.76 38.28 12.46
CA PRO A 47 -25.18 38.11 12.76
C PRO A 47 -26.09 38.18 11.52
N ALA A 48 -25.68 38.87 10.46
CA ALA A 48 -26.39 38.92 9.17
C ALA A 48 -26.37 37.60 8.39
N ASP A 49 -25.45 36.67 8.71
CA ASP A 49 -25.35 35.37 8.03
C ASP A 49 -26.29 34.30 8.64
N ILE A 50 -27.11 34.69 9.62
CA ILE A 50 -28.12 33.83 10.24
C ILE A 50 -29.43 33.99 9.47
N THR A 51 -29.98 32.86 9.03
CA THR A 51 -31.25 32.79 8.30
C THR A 51 -32.22 31.86 9.00
N GLU A 52 -33.51 32.15 8.88
CA GLU A 52 -34.59 31.29 9.36
C GLU A 52 -35.13 30.47 8.19
N PHE A 53 -35.18 29.15 8.36
CA PHE A 53 -35.71 28.20 7.39
C PHE A 53 -36.61 27.20 8.10
N GLU A 54 -37.90 27.19 7.74
CA GLU A 54 -38.92 26.27 8.29
C GLU A 54 -38.98 26.22 9.83
N GLY A 55 -38.79 27.36 10.50
CA GLY A 55 -38.81 27.46 11.97
C GLY A 55 -37.51 27.06 12.65
N HIS A 56 -36.45 26.79 11.87
CA HIS A 56 -35.11 26.53 12.34
C HIS A 56 -34.14 27.63 11.91
N TYR A 57 -33.05 27.82 12.66
CA TYR A 57 -32.01 28.77 12.28
C TYR A 57 -30.82 28.07 11.64
N LEU A 58 -30.35 28.62 10.53
CA LEU A 58 -29.14 28.21 9.82
C LEU A 58 -28.14 29.35 9.81
N LEU A 59 -26.87 29.02 10.02
CA LEU A 59 -25.75 29.95 9.91
C LEU A 59 -24.95 29.62 8.65
N SER A 60 -24.89 30.55 7.70
CA SER A 60 -24.02 30.43 6.54
C SER A 60 -22.56 30.66 6.95
N VAL A 61 -21.77 29.59 6.95
CA VAL A 61 -20.36 29.60 7.35
C VAL A 61 -19.50 30.05 6.17
N ARG A 62 -18.61 31.00 6.41
CA ARG A 62 -17.77 31.61 5.37
C ARG A 62 -16.31 31.16 5.43
N GLY A 63 -15.74 30.90 4.25
CA GLY A 63 -14.32 30.72 4.00
C GLY A 63 -13.77 31.89 3.20
N GLY A 64 -13.46 33.01 3.86
CA GLY A 64 -13.20 34.28 3.16
C GLY A 64 -14.51 34.94 2.74
N ASP A 65 -14.67 35.24 1.45
CA ASP A 65 -15.90 35.88 0.92
C ASP A 65 -16.97 34.88 0.47
N GLU A 66 -16.61 33.59 0.38
CA GLU A 66 -17.50 32.52 -0.10
C GLU A 66 -18.17 31.78 1.07
N VAL A 67 -19.44 31.41 0.90
CA VAL A 67 -20.17 30.53 1.83
C VAL A 67 -19.75 29.09 1.53
N THR A 68 -19.17 28.42 2.52
CA THR A 68 -18.63 27.06 2.36
C THR A 68 -19.63 25.98 2.76
N ARG A 69 -20.53 26.28 3.70
CA ARG A 69 -21.58 25.38 4.20
C ARG A 69 -22.60 26.13 5.03
N ASP A 70 -23.79 25.57 5.21
CA ASP A 70 -24.73 26.00 6.24
C ASP A 70 -24.59 25.11 7.48
N ALA A 71 -24.50 25.74 8.65
CA ALA A 71 -24.49 25.07 9.95
C ALA A 71 -25.86 25.19 10.60
N TYR A 72 -26.34 24.11 11.21
CA TYR A 72 -27.51 24.19 12.07
C TYR A 72 -27.19 25.04 13.30
N LEU A 73 -28.03 26.05 13.57
CA LEU A 73 -27.87 26.94 14.70
C LEU A 73 -29.05 26.73 15.67
N PRO A 74 -28.84 26.09 16.83
CA PRO A 74 -29.91 25.93 17.80
C PRO A 74 -30.47 27.28 18.24
N GLU A 75 -31.79 27.38 18.43
CA GLU A 75 -32.48 28.63 18.81
C GLU A 75 -31.85 29.29 20.05
N SER A 76 -31.45 28.48 21.03
CA SER A 76 -30.81 28.97 22.25
C SER A 76 -29.40 29.54 22.00
N VAL A 77 -28.69 29.09 20.98
CA VAL A 77 -27.38 29.64 20.56
C VAL A 77 -27.58 30.89 19.72
N GLU A 78 -28.56 30.90 18.80
CA GLU A 78 -28.95 32.09 18.04
C GLU A 78 -29.26 33.26 18.99
N HIS A 79 -30.08 33.00 20.01
CA HIS A 79 -30.44 33.99 21.01
C HIS A 79 -29.21 34.56 21.71
N ASP A 80 -28.25 33.72 22.08
CA ASP A 80 -27.02 34.14 22.74
C ASP A 80 -26.09 34.92 21.79
N VAL A 81 -26.03 34.56 20.50
CA VAL A 81 -25.31 35.33 19.48
C VAL A 81 -25.89 36.75 19.36
N ARG A 82 -27.21 36.88 19.24
CA ARG A 82 -27.89 38.19 19.17
C ARG A 82 -27.70 39.00 20.44
N LYS A 83 -27.84 38.36 21.59
CA LYS A 83 -27.66 38.99 22.90
C LYS A 83 -26.23 39.51 23.08
N TYR A 84 -25.23 38.72 22.70
CA TYR A 84 -23.83 39.15 22.75
C TYR A 84 -23.55 40.30 21.78
N ALA A 85 -24.01 40.20 20.52
CA ALA A 85 -23.84 41.26 19.52
C ALA A 85 -24.44 42.60 19.99
N ASN A 86 -25.66 42.56 20.52
CA ASN A 86 -26.34 43.73 21.07
C ASN A 86 -25.60 44.33 22.28
N ALA A 87 -25.14 43.49 23.21
CA ALA A 87 -24.41 43.94 24.39
C ALA A 87 -23.04 44.55 24.06
N ALA A 88 -22.39 44.04 23.00
CA ALA A 88 -21.09 44.51 22.53
C ALA A 88 -21.19 45.67 21.50
N GLY A 89 -22.41 46.02 21.05
CA GLY A 89 -22.63 47.07 20.06
C GLY A 89 -22.14 46.70 18.65
N ILE A 90 -22.19 45.42 18.30
CA ILE A 90 -21.72 44.87 17.02
C ILE A 90 -22.86 44.99 15.99
N ALA A 91 -22.58 45.61 14.84
CA ALA A 91 -23.56 45.69 13.76
C ALA A 91 -23.75 44.33 13.06
N ASP A 92 -24.92 44.08 12.46
CA ASP A 92 -25.24 42.77 11.87
C ASP A 92 -24.25 42.30 10.79
N GLY A 93 -23.65 43.23 10.04
CA GLY A 93 -22.65 42.92 9.01
C GLY A 93 -21.21 42.78 9.51
N GLU A 94 -20.96 43.01 10.80
CA GLU A 94 -19.62 42.97 11.40
C GLU A 94 -19.31 41.59 12.00
N PRO A 95 -18.04 41.16 12.01
CA PRO A 95 -17.64 39.92 12.67
C PRO A 95 -17.96 39.94 14.17
N LEU A 96 -18.61 38.88 14.66
CA LEU A 96 -19.01 38.74 16.06
C LEU A 96 -17.81 38.77 17.03
N PHE A 97 -16.66 38.28 16.58
CA PHE A 97 -15.41 38.31 17.35
C PHE A 97 -14.30 39.05 16.60
N SER A 98 -13.92 40.23 17.10
CA SER A 98 -12.80 41.01 16.60
C SER A 98 -11.43 40.53 17.13
N VAL A 99 -11.18 39.21 17.16
CA VAL A 99 -9.91 38.62 17.61
C VAL A 99 -9.47 37.52 16.66
N SER A 100 -8.22 37.07 16.77
CA SER A 100 -7.71 35.96 15.96
C SER A 100 -8.28 34.60 16.42
N ALA A 101 -8.31 33.64 15.48
CA ALA A 101 -8.64 32.25 15.78
C ALA A 101 -7.75 31.67 16.90
N ARG A 102 -6.47 32.04 16.94
CA ARG A 102 -5.54 31.65 18.01
C ARG A 102 -6.00 32.16 19.38
N ARG A 103 -6.56 33.37 19.47
CA ARG A 103 -7.08 33.90 20.74
C ARG A 103 -8.33 33.16 21.20
N LEU A 104 -9.21 32.73 20.28
CA LEU A 104 -10.35 31.88 20.62
C LEU A 104 -9.90 30.51 21.13
N GLN A 105 -8.89 29.90 20.49
CA GLN A 105 -8.29 28.66 20.99
C GLN A 105 -7.66 28.81 22.38
N MET A 106 -6.96 29.92 22.63
CA MET A 106 -6.43 30.23 23.97
C MET A 106 -7.55 30.36 24.99
N LEU A 107 -8.67 31.00 24.62
CA LEU A 107 -9.81 31.14 25.51
C LEU A 107 -10.42 29.77 25.88
N VAL A 108 -10.54 28.83 24.93
CA VAL A 108 -11.01 27.46 25.21
C VAL A 108 -10.08 26.80 26.22
N ARG A 109 -8.77 26.89 26.01
CA ARG A 109 -7.76 26.35 26.92
C ARG A 109 -7.80 27.01 28.31
N GLU A 110 -7.96 28.33 28.39
CA GLU A 110 -8.11 29.06 29.66
C GLU A 110 -9.36 28.60 30.43
N VAL A 111 -10.45 28.23 29.74
CA VAL A 111 -11.63 27.64 30.39
C VAL A 111 -11.38 26.19 30.82
N ALA A 112 -10.70 25.39 29.98
CA ALA A 112 -10.33 24.01 30.26
C ALA A 112 -9.42 23.89 31.50
N GLU A 113 -8.39 24.74 31.60
CA GLU A 113 -7.49 24.80 32.75
C GLU A 113 -8.24 25.13 34.05
N ARG A 114 -9.25 26.02 34.01
CA ARG A 114 -10.12 26.30 35.17
C ARG A 114 -11.05 25.12 35.49
N ALA A 115 -11.65 24.51 34.49
CA ALA A 115 -12.51 23.35 34.69
C ALA A 115 -11.75 22.18 35.34
N ALA A 116 -10.46 22.06 35.01
CA ALA A 116 -9.56 21.05 35.55
C ALA A 116 -9.34 21.12 37.07
N GLU A 117 -9.56 22.29 37.70
CA GLU A 117 -9.53 22.42 39.17
C GLU A 117 -10.55 21.50 39.85
N SER A 118 -11.68 21.25 39.19
CA SER A 118 -12.77 20.38 39.69
C SER A 118 -12.88 19.03 38.97
N ALA A 119 -12.30 18.92 37.78
CA ALA A 119 -12.33 17.73 36.94
C ALA A 119 -11.02 17.62 36.13
N PRO A 120 -9.94 17.06 36.70
CA PRO A 120 -8.60 17.09 36.10
C PRO A 120 -8.50 16.57 34.67
N ARG A 121 -9.38 15.62 34.28
CA ARG A 121 -9.48 15.10 32.92
C ARG A 121 -9.78 16.15 31.84
N LEU A 122 -10.23 17.34 32.23
CA LEU A 122 -10.58 18.41 31.29
C LEU A 122 -9.41 19.34 30.97
N ALA A 123 -8.22 19.14 31.55
CA ALA A 123 -7.09 20.06 31.43
C ALA A 123 -6.62 20.27 29.98
N ASP A 124 -6.69 19.22 29.16
CA ASP A 124 -6.18 19.23 27.79
C ASP A 124 -7.25 19.48 26.73
N VAL A 125 -8.50 19.77 27.15
CA VAL A 125 -9.61 20.04 26.24
C VAL A 125 -9.32 21.24 25.35
N SER A 126 -9.49 21.03 24.05
CA SER A 126 -9.19 21.96 22.98
C SER A 126 -10.43 22.29 22.14
N SER A 127 -10.29 23.23 21.20
CA SER A 127 -11.36 23.53 20.24
C SER A 127 -11.69 22.37 19.29
N ARG A 128 -10.77 21.41 19.15
CA ARG A 128 -10.99 20.18 18.37
C ARG A 128 -11.99 19.28 19.11
N ASP A 129 -11.86 19.16 20.42
CA ASP A 129 -12.69 18.25 21.23
C ASP A 129 -14.12 18.76 21.36
N LEU A 130 -14.31 20.09 21.36
CA LEU A 130 -15.64 20.68 21.19
C LEU A 130 -16.31 20.23 19.88
N ARG A 131 -15.57 20.17 18.77
CA ARG A 131 -16.11 19.71 17.48
C ARG A 131 -16.39 18.21 17.48
N TRP A 132 -15.59 17.40 18.17
CA TRP A 132 -15.89 15.97 18.34
C TRP A 132 -17.17 15.79 19.16
N ARG A 133 -17.36 16.55 20.24
CA ARG A 133 -18.61 16.55 21.01
C ARG A 133 -19.83 16.95 20.18
N PHE A 134 -19.70 17.92 19.28
CA PHE A 134 -20.78 18.28 18.34
C PHE A 134 -21.20 17.09 17.48
N ALA A 135 -20.24 16.43 16.83
CA ALA A 135 -20.55 15.26 16.00
C ALA A 135 -21.11 14.11 16.84
N ALA A 136 -20.53 13.82 18.00
CA ALA A 136 -21.00 12.78 18.91
C ALA A 136 -22.47 13.01 19.30
N SER A 137 -22.85 14.24 19.66
CA SER A 137 -24.24 14.56 20.01
C SER A 137 -25.24 14.19 18.93
N LEU A 138 -24.92 14.57 17.69
CA LEU A 138 -25.84 14.40 16.59
C LEU A 138 -25.99 12.93 16.23
N LEU A 139 -24.89 12.17 16.30
CA LEU A 139 -24.91 10.72 16.13
C LEU A 139 -25.72 10.03 17.23
N ASP A 140 -25.54 10.44 18.50
CA ASP A 140 -26.33 9.95 19.64
C ASP A 140 -27.82 10.26 19.48
N ASP A 141 -28.16 11.42 18.89
CA ASP A 141 -29.52 11.85 18.58
C ASP A 141 -30.11 11.16 17.33
N GLY A 142 -29.37 10.25 16.69
CA GLY A 142 -29.80 9.46 15.53
C GLY A 142 -29.72 10.21 14.20
N VAL A 143 -28.98 11.32 14.14
CA VAL A 143 -28.75 12.05 12.89
C VAL A 143 -27.82 11.23 11.99
N PRO A 144 -28.19 11.00 10.71
CA PRO A 144 -27.36 10.23 9.79
C PRO A 144 -25.92 10.78 9.65
N PRO A 145 -24.89 9.92 9.61
CA PRO A 145 -23.48 10.36 9.57
C PRO A 145 -23.14 11.30 8.39
N ASP A 146 -23.78 11.14 7.24
CA ASP A 146 -23.61 12.00 6.06
C ASP A 146 -24.17 13.41 6.32
N VAL A 147 -25.30 13.52 7.02
CA VAL A 147 -25.87 14.79 7.48
C VAL A 147 -24.95 15.45 8.53
N VAL A 148 -24.38 14.67 9.45
CA VAL A 148 -23.39 15.18 10.42
C VAL A 148 -22.13 15.71 9.71
N CYS A 149 -21.64 15.01 8.68
CA CYS A 149 -20.55 15.48 7.82
C CYS A 149 -20.87 16.82 7.16
N ALA A 150 -22.05 16.95 6.55
CA ALA A 150 -22.50 18.19 5.92
C ALA A 150 -22.58 19.35 6.92
N LEU A 151 -23.20 19.11 8.09
CA LEU A 151 -23.40 20.13 9.12
C LEU A 151 -22.11 20.56 9.82
N GLY A 152 -21.10 19.71 9.93
CA GLY A 152 -19.81 20.07 10.53
C GLY A 152 -18.71 20.46 9.53
N GLY A 153 -18.97 20.33 8.23
CA GLY A 153 -17.97 20.58 7.19
C GLY A 153 -16.83 19.56 7.22
N TRP A 154 -17.17 18.28 7.37
CA TRP A 154 -16.28 17.17 7.09
C TRP A 154 -16.48 16.71 5.65
N ASP A 155 -15.36 16.62 4.94
CA ASP A 155 -15.26 16.25 3.54
C ASP A 155 -15.43 14.75 3.28
N ARG A 156 -15.36 13.92 4.33
CA ARG A 156 -15.42 12.45 4.25
C ARG A 156 -16.04 11.83 5.51
N LEU A 157 -16.80 10.76 5.32
CA LEU A 157 -17.42 9.95 6.37
C LEU A 157 -16.41 9.21 7.25
N ASP A 158 -15.25 8.83 6.70
CA ASP A 158 -14.17 8.14 7.43
C ASP A 158 -13.66 8.93 8.65
N ARG A 159 -13.88 10.26 8.67
CA ARG A 159 -13.56 11.12 9.80
C ARG A 159 -14.46 10.90 11.01
N LEU A 160 -15.66 10.34 10.83
CA LEU A 160 -16.61 10.08 11.92
C LEU A 160 -16.48 8.68 12.51
N VAL A 161 -15.73 7.77 11.86
CA VAL A 161 -15.54 6.38 12.31
C VAL A 161 -15.17 6.26 13.80
N PRO A 162 -14.29 7.11 14.39
CA PRO A 162 -13.96 7.00 15.80
C PRO A 162 -15.13 7.27 16.77
N LEU A 163 -16.22 7.89 16.29
CA LEU A 163 -17.44 8.20 17.06
C LEU A 163 -18.57 7.19 16.81
N LEU A 164 -18.43 6.30 15.84
CA LEU A 164 -19.45 5.30 15.54
C LEU A 164 -19.16 4.07 16.40
N ASP A 165 -20.12 3.70 17.23
CA ASP A 165 -20.06 2.42 17.92
C ASP A 165 -20.17 1.27 16.90
N ASP A 166 -19.39 0.21 17.12
CA ASP A 166 -19.57 -1.02 16.36
C ASP A 166 -20.98 -1.56 16.63
N PRO A 167 -21.84 -1.69 15.60
CA PRO A 167 -23.22 -2.04 15.81
C PRO A 167 -23.33 -3.46 16.36
N ASP A 168 -23.98 -3.61 17.51
CA ASP A 168 -24.27 -4.93 18.06
C ASP A 168 -25.41 -5.62 17.27
N ARG A 169 -25.58 -6.92 17.51
CA ARG A 169 -26.59 -7.72 16.80
C ARG A 169 -28.01 -7.19 17.00
N GLU A 170 -28.29 -6.51 18.10
CA GLU A 170 -29.62 -5.97 18.40
C GLU A 170 -29.85 -4.66 17.62
N GLY A 171 -28.84 -3.79 17.55
CA GLY A 171 -28.83 -2.57 16.74
C GLY A 171 -28.93 -2.83 15.24
N ILE A 172 -28.26 -3.86 14.72
CA ILE A 172 -28.37 -4.27 13.31
C ILE A 172 -29.81 -4.71 12.96
N VAL A 173 -30.46 -5.48 13.84
CA VAL A 173 -31.81 -6.00 13.60
C VAL A 173 -32.86 -4.89 13.73
N ALA A 174 -32.69 -3.97 14.68
CA ALA A 174 -33.59 -2.82 14.84
C ALA A 174 -33.53 -1.88 13.61
N ALA A 175 -32.33 -1.59 13.10
CA ALA A 175 -32.15 -0.72 11.93
C ALA A 175 -32.78 -1.29 10.64
N LEU A 176 -32.84 -2.63 10.51
CA LEU A 176 -33.48 -3.30 9.37
C LEU A 176 -34.99 -3.47 9.53
N GLY A 177 -35.54 -3.33 10.75
CA GLY A 177 -36.94 -3.58 11.06
C GLY A 177 -37.91 -2.42 10.78
N ASP A 178 -37.42 -1.18 10.72
CA ASP A 178 -38.27 0.03 10.63
C ASP A 178 -38.54 0.51 9.19
N ALA A 179 -38.03 -0.16 8.16
CA ALA A 179 -38.27 0.20 6.76
C ALA A 179 -39.55 -0.48 6.20
N ASP A 180 -40.69 0.19 6.36
CA ASP A 180 -42.01 -0.28 5.91
C ASP A 180 -42.20 -0.11 4.38
N GLY A 181 -42.47 -1.21 3.65
CA GLY A 181 -42.66 -1.22 2.19
C GLY A 181 -42.81 -2.62 1.58
N GLY A 182 -43.97 -3.24 1.77
CA GLY A 182 -44.28 -4.63 1.37
C GLY A 182 -44.30 -4.92 -0.14
N GLU A 183 -43.94 -6.17 -0.46
CA GLU A 183 -43.81 -6.86 -1.76
C GLU A 183 -42.52 -6.63 -2.59
N VAL A 184 -41.90 -5.44 -2.62
CA VAL A 184 -40.55 -5.25 -3.20
C VAL A 184 -39.44 -5.79 -2.26
N SER A 185 -39.80 -6.02 -0.99
CA SER A 185 -38.89 -6.34 0.10
C SER A 185 -38.16 -7.70 -0.03
N ALA A 186 -38.81 -8.77 -0.51
CA ALA A 186 -38.18 -10.10 -0.51
C ALA A 186 -37.04 -10.21 -1.54
N ARG A 187 -37.25 -9.75 -2.78
CA ARG A 187 -36.21 -9.76 -3.82
C ARG A 187 -35.10 -8.76 -3.50
N LEU A 188 -35.44 -7.57 -3.00
CA LEU A 188 -34.44 -6.60 -2.57
C LEU A 188 -33.61 -7.12 -1.38
N GLN A 189 -34.24 -7.78 -0.41
CA GLN A 189 -33.54 -8.47 0.69
C GLN A 189 -32.66 -9.62 0.19
N GLN A 190 -33.08 -10.36 -0.83
CA GLN A 190 -32.26 -11.41 -1.45
C GLN A 190 -31.04 -10.83 -2.18
N VAL A 191 -31.20 -9.71 -2.90
CA VAL A 191 -30.07 -9.02 -3.57
C VAL A 191 -29.14 -8.38 -2.54
N ILE A 192 -29.67 -7.80 -1.45
CA ILE A 192 -28.88 -7.31 -0.33
C ILE A 192 -28.09 -8.47 0.30
N ALA A 193 -28.73 -9.60 0.59
CA ALA A 193 -28.07 -10.78 1.14
C ALA A 193 -27.00 -11.34 0.19
N ALA A 194 -27.27 -11.38 -1.12
CA ALA A 194 -26.30 -11.78 -2.13
C ALA A 194 -25.09 -10.85 -2.15
N THR A 195 -25.33 -9.53 -2.09
CA THR A 195 -24.28 -8.51 -2.06
C THR A 195 -23.43 -8.62 -0.79
N SER A 196 -24.05 -8.82 0.37
CA SER A 196 -23.33 -9.06 1.64
C SER A 196 -22.53 -10.36 1.61
N THR A 197 -23.10 -11.44 1.08
CA THR A 197 -22.43 -12.75 0.99
C THR A 197 -21.25 -12.72 0.01
N VAL A 198 -21.39 -12.01 -1.12
CA VAL A 198 -20.27 -11.73 -2.01
C VAL A 198 -19.22 -10.93 -1.24
N GLY A 199 -19.63 -9.89 -0.51
CA GLY A 199 -18.73 -9.11 0.31
C GLY A 199 -17.88 -9.89 1.31
N GLU A 200 -18.50 -10.82 2.04
CA GLU A 200 -17.80 -11.73 2.96
C GLU A 200 -16.84 -12.69 2.21
N GLY A 201 -17.24 -13.18 1.04
CA GLY A 201 -16.38 -14.02 0.21
C GLY A 201 -15.18 -13.27 -0.38
N LEU A 202 -15.35 -11.97 -0.66
CA LEU A 202 -14.30 -11.11 -1.21
C LEU A 202 -13.19 -10.80 -0.18
N THR A 203 -13.49 -10.81 1.12
CA THR A 203 -12.48 -10.57 2.16
C THR A 203 -11.46 -11.70 2.30
N ASP A 204 -11.84 -12.93 1.97
CA ASP A 204 -10.98 -14.12 2.11
C ASP A 204 -10.27 -14.53 0.80
N ALA A 205 -10.68 -13.99 -0.34
CA ALA A 205 -10.14 -14.37 -1.64
C ALA A 205 -8.67 -13.92 -1.81
N ALA A 206 -7.82 -14.85 -2.26
CA ALA A 206 -6.39 -14.60 -2.46
C ALA A 206 -6.06 -14.15 -3.89
N THR A 207 -6.94 -14.43 -4.87
CA THR A 207 -6.69 -14.15 -6.29
C THR A 207 -7.89 -13.49 -7.01
N ALA A 208 -7.63 -12.82 -8.13
CA ALA A 208 -8.66 -12.21 -8.97
C ALA A 208 -9.66 -13.25 -9.51
N SER A 209 -9.17 -14.42 -9.93
CA SER A 209 -10.03 -15.51 -10.40
C SER A 209 -10.90 -16.12 -9.29
N GLU A 210 -10.40 -16.20 -8.05
CA GLU A 210 -11.23 -16.60 -6.90
C GLU A 210 -12.34 -15.58 -6.60
N ILE A 211 -12.03 -14.29 -6.73
CA ILE A 211 -13.02 -13.21 -6.65
C ILE A 211 -14.08 -13.40 -7.74
N ALA A 212 -13.67 -13.57 -9.00
CA ALA A 212 -14.59 -13.71 -10.12
C ALA A 212 -15.50 -14.93 -10.00
N ALA A 213 -14.95 -16.09 -9.62
CA ALA A 213 -15.72 -17.30 -9.35
C ALA A 213 -16.72 -17.09 -8.21
N THR A 214 -16.28 -16.51 -7.09
CA THR A 214 -17.14 -16.25 -5.92
C THR A 214 -18.31 -15.32 -6.28
N VAL A 215 -18.04 -14.25 -7.03
CA VAL A 215 -19.08 -13.31 -7.48
C VAL A 215 -20.10 -14.04 -8.35
N CYS A 216 -19.65 -14.81 -9.34
CA CYS A 216 -20.53 -15.52 -10.26
C CYS A 216 -21.38 -16.58 -9.54
N ASP A 217 -20.77 -17.38 -8.68
CA ASP A 217 -21.45 -18.44 -7.95
C ASP A 217 -22.54 -17.90 -7.01
N ARG A 218 -22.24 -16.83 -6.27
CA ARG A 218 -23.19 -16.23 -5.32
C ARG A 218 -24.34 -15.53 -6.02
N LEU A 219 -24.07 -14.82 -7.12
CA LEU A 219 -25.11 -14.16 -7.91
C LEU A 219 -26.02 -15.17 -8.61
N ALA A 220 -25.45 -16.21 -9.23
CA ALA A 220 -26.24 -17.26 -9.89
C ALA A 220 -27.07 -18.08 -8.88
N ALA A 221 -26.59 -18.26 -7.65
CA ALA A 221 -27.34 -18.92 -6.58
C ALA A 221 -28.49 -18.06 -5.99
N THR A 222 -28.59 -16.79 -6.36
CA THR A 222 -29.61 -15.87 -5.82
C THR A 222 -30.91 -16.02 -6.61
N GLU A 223 -32.00 -16.25 -5.90
CA GLU A 223 -33.33 -16.33 -6.50
C GLU A 223 -33.67 -15.00 -7.19
N GLY A 224 -34.09 -15.06 -8.45
CA GLY A 224 -34.28 -13.88 -9.31
C GLY A 224 -33.16 -13.65 -10.34
N TYR A 225 -32.04 -14.36 -10.24
CA TYR A 225 -30.99 -14.39 -11.26
C TYR A 225 -30.85 -15.80 -11.84
N ARG A 226 -30.61 -15.88 -13.15
CA ARG A 226 -30.52 -17.15 -13.90
C ARG A 226 -29.08 -17.59 -14.12
N PHE A 227 -28.16 -16.64 -14.13
CA PHE A 227 -26.73 -16.83 -14.35
C PHE A 227 -25.98 -15.55 -13.98
N ALA A 228 -24.68 -15.69 -13.82
CA ALA A 228 -23.76 -14.57 -13.72
C ALA A 228 -22.44 -14.89 -14.44
N TRP A 229 -21.80 -13.87 -14.99
CA TRP A 229 -20.46 -13.95 -15.56
C TRP A 229 -19.70 -12.65 -15.31
N LEU A 230 -18.38 -12.73 -15.31
CA LEU A 230 -17.48 -11.59 -15.12
C LEU A 230 -16.49 -11.55 -16.29
N ALA A 231 -16.28 -10.36 -16.84
CA ALA A 231 -15.25 -10.09 -17.82
C ALA A 231 -14.37 -8.91 -17.37
N GLU A 232 -13.06 -9.10 -17.45
CA GLU A 232 -12.08 -8.06 -17.18
C GLU A 232 -11.80 -7.22 -18.42
N ARG A 233 -11.46 -5.95 -18.22
CA ARG A 233 -11.05 -5.06 -19.30
C ARG A 233 -9.56 -5.24 -19.57
N THR A 234 -9.24 -5.78 -20.74
CA THR A 234 -7.86 -5.95 -21.23
C THR A 234 -7.65 -5.11 -22.48
N GLY A 235 -6.90 -4.02 -22.34
CA GLY A 235 -6.73 -3.03 -23.41
C GLY A 235 -8.06 -2.36 -23.78
N ASP A 236 -8.43 -2.44 -25.05
CA ASP A 236 -9.69 -1.89 -25.57
C ASP A 236 -10.86 -2.90 -25.56
N GLY A 237 -10.64 -4.14 -25.09
CA GLY A 237 -11.62 -5.22 -25.10
C GLY A 237 -11.98 -5.76 -23.71
N LEU A 238 -13.01 -6.61 -23.67
CA LEU A 238 -13.42 -7.38 -22.49
C LEU A 238 -13.09 -8.86 -22.69
N THR A 239 -12.44 -9.47 -21.70
CA THR A 239 -12.09 -10.90 -21.71
C THR A 239 -12.84 -11.60 -20.58
N PRO A 240 -13.66 -12.63 -20.85
CA PRO A 240 -14.31 -13.42 -19.80
C PRO A 240 -13.30 -14.06 -18.85
N ASP A 241 -13.58 -13.99 -17.54
CA ASP A 241 -12.75 -14.60 -16.48
C ASP A 241 -13.50 -15.74 -15.77
N ALA A 242 -14.78 -15.54 -15.43
CA ALA A 242 -15.61 -16.56 -14.78
C ALA A 242 -17.07 -16.50 -15.25
N ALA A 243 -17.76 -17.64 -15.17
CA ALA A 243 -19.19 -17.76 -15.49
C ALA A 243 -19.83 -18.92 -14.72
N THR A 244 -21.06 -18.71 -14.24
CA THR A 244 -21.87 -19.71 -13.53
C THR A 244 -23.27 -19.75 -14.13
N ASP A 245 -23.79 -20.97 -14.36
CA ASP A 245 -25.11 -21.24 -14.97
C ASP A 245 -25.35 -20.65 -16.38
N VAL A 246 -24.27 -20.26 -17.08
CA VAL A 246 -24.27 -19.83 -18.48
C VAL A 246 -23.10 -20.44 -19.23
N ALA A 247 -23.31 -20.81 -20.49
CA ALA A 247 -22.25 -21.35 -21.34
C ALA A 247 -21.35 -20.24 -21.90
N ASP A 248 -20.05 -20.51 -22.06
CA ASP A 248 -19.05 -19.56 -22.58
C ASP A 248 -19.49 -18.91 -23.91
N ALA A 249 -20.02 -19.72 -24.84
CA ALA A 249 -20.52 -19.24 -26.13
C ALA A 249 -21.75 -18.31 -26.03
N ALA A 250 -22.44 -18.27 -24.88
CA ALA A 250 -23.47 -17.27 -24.61
C ALA A 250 -22.89 -15.99 -24.02
N VAL A 251 -21.84 -16.09 -23.17
CA VAL A 251 -21.09 -14.94 -22.66
C VAL A 251 -20.43 -14.17 -23.81
N GLU A 252 -19.75 -14.88 -24.73
CA GLU A 252 -19.15 -14.28 -25.92
C GLU A 252 -20.18 -13.52 -26.76
N ARG A 253 -21.36 -14.12 -26.99
CA ARG A 253 -22.46 -13.43 -27.70
C ARG A 253 -22.97 -12.21 -26.95
N HIS A 254 -23.08 -12.24 -25.62
CA HIS A 254 -23.46 -11.05 -24.87
C HIS A 254 -22.45 -9.91 -25.02
N LEU A 255 -21.15 -10.23 -25.07
CA LEU A 255 -20.08 -9.25 -25.28
C LEU A 255 -20.10 -8.67 -26.70
N ASP A 256 -20.28 -9.52 -27.71
CA ASP A 256 -20.27 -9.12 -29.12
C ASP A 256 -21.55 -8.37 -29.54
N ASP A 257 -22.73 -8.92 -29.22
CA ASP A 257 -24.03 -8.40 -29.68
C ASP A 257 -24.42 -7.08 -28.97
N HIS A 258 -23.81 -6.78 -27.82
CA HIS A 258 -24.12 -5.60 -27.00
C HIS A 258 -22.91 -4.69 -26.75
N ALA A 259 -21.87 -4.74 -27.58
CA ALA A 259 -20.64 -3.95 -27.43
C ALA A 259 -20.89 -2.45 -27.20
N GLU A 260 -21.82 -1.83 -27.94
CA GLU A 260 -22.18 -0.41 -27.75
C GLU A 260 -22.82 -0.13 -26.39
N THR A 261 -23.66 -1.04 -25.89
CA THR A 261 -24.29 -0.87 -24.58
C THR A 261 -23.27 -1.11 -23.46
N LEU A 262 -22.38 -2.08 -23.63
CA LEU A 262 -21.28 -2.34 -22.70
C LEU A 262 -20.36 -1.12 -22.61
N SER A 263 -19.98 -0.52 -23.74
CA SER A 263 -19.20 0.73 -23.74
C SER A 263 -19.95 1.84 -22.99
N ALA A 264 -21.24 2.05 -23.28
CA ALA A 264 -22.02 3.07 -22.61
C ALA A 264 -22.12 2.83 -21.09
N ALA A 265 -22.32 1.58 -20.67
CA ALA A 265 -22.37 1.20 -19.26
C ALA A 265 -21.03 1.46 -18.57
N LEU A 266 -19.91 1.12 -19.21
CA LEU A 266 -18.58 1.35 -18.66
C LEU A 266 -18.25 2.85 -18.59
N ASP A 267 -18.58 3.62 -19.63
CA ASP A 267 -18.29 5.05 -19.69
C ASP A 267 -19.13 5.84 -18.68
N ALA A 268 -20.42 5.53 -18.58
CA ALA A 268 -21.34 6.16 -17.63
C ALA A 268 -21.19 5.63 -16.20
N ARG A 269 -20.65 4.41 -16.04
CA ARG A 269 -20.55 3.66 -14.76
C ARG A 269 -21.92 3.38 -14.15
N GLU A 270 -22.89 3.10 -15.02
CA GLU A 270 -24.28 2.83 -14.65
C GLU A 270 -24.65 1.41 -15.06
N VAL A 271 -25.67 0.84 -14.40
CA VAL A 271 -26.18 -0.49 -14.74
C VAL A 271 -27.12 -0.39 -15.93
N HIS A 272 -26.74 -1.02 -17.05
CA HIS A 272 -27.56 -1.08 -18.25
C HIS A 272 -28.18 -2.46 -18.43
N VAL A 273 -29.49 -2.51 -18.67
CA VAL A 273 -30.21 -3.75 -18.95
C VAL A 273 -30.57 -3.83 -20.43
N ARG A 274 -30.32 -4.97 -21.06
CA ARG A 274 -30.69 -5.24 -22.46
C ARG A 274 -31.33 -6.59 -22.60
N GLU A 275 -32.28 -6.67 -23.54
CA GLU A 275 -32.82 -7.93 -23.99
C GLU A 275 -31.80 -8.68 -24.82
N ALA A 276 -31.54 -9.93 -24.45
CA ALA A 276 -30.65 -10.84 -25.14
C ALA A 276 -31.36 -12.15 -25.51
N ALA A 277 -30.69 -12.99 -26.30
CA ALA A 277 -31.19 -14.31 -26.65
C ALA A 277 -31.24 -15.21 -25.40
N GLY A 278 -32.42 -15.31 -24.80
CA GLY A 278 -32.65 -16.05 -23.57
C GLY A 278 -33.26 -15.20 -22.46
N GLY A 279 -33.46 -13.89 -22.64
CA GLY A 279 -34.07 -12.96 -21.67
C GLY A 279 -33.15 -11.78 -21.33
N PRO A 280 -33.54 -10.90 -20.39
CA PRO A 280 -32.77 -9.71 -20.07
C PRO A 280 -31.42 -10.04 -19.43
N VAL A 281 -30.44 -9.18 -19.69
CA VAL A 281 -29.10 -9.19 -19.10
C VAL A 281 -28.79 -7.79 -18.57
N ALA A 282 -28.43 -7.71 -17.30
CA ALA A 282 -27.93 -6.52 -16.64
C ALA A 282 -26.40 -6.49 -16.72
N PHE A 283 -25.84 -5.44 -17.30
CA PHE A 283 -24.42 -5.17 -17.34
C PHE A 283 -24.06 -4.21 -16.22
N VAL A 284 -23.25 -4.69 -15.29
CA VAL A 284 -22.86 -4.01 -14.05
C VAL A 284 -21.38 -3.65 -14.14
N PRO A 285 -21.04 -2.36 -14.29
CA PRO A 285 -19.64 -1.93 -14.37
C PRO A 285 -18.86 -2.22 -13.09
N ILE A 286 -17.65 -2.75 -13.22
CA ILE A 286 -16.71 -2.92 -12.11
C ILE A 286 -15.86 -1.66 -12.04
N VAL A 287 -16.02 -0.87 -10.98
CA VAL A 287 -15.36 0.44 -10.85
C VAL A 287 -14.23 0.37 -9.83
N ARG A 288 -13.04 0.80 -10.26
CA ARG A 288 -11.80 0.86 -9.47
C ARG A 288 -11.22 2.26 -9.55
N GLU A 289 -11.12 2.97 -8.42
CA GLU A 289 -10.50 4.31 -8.33
C GLU A 289 -11.01 5.31 -9.39
N GLY A 290 -12.29 5.20 -9.77
CA GLY A 290 -12.87 6.05 -10.80
C GLY A 290 -12.51 5.67 -12.25
N ALA A 291 -12.04 4.45 -12.50
CA ALA A 291 -11.91 3.83 -13.82
C ALA A 291 -12.63 2.47 -13.84
N THR A 292 -13.10 2.01 -15.01
CA THR A 292 -13.74 0.70 -15.11
C THR A 292 -12.72 -0.40 -15.34
N ALA A 293 -12.67 -1.36 -14.42
CA ALA A 293 -11.79 -2.53 -14.49
C ALA A 293 -12.40 -3.70 -15.28
N GLY A 294 -13.73 -3.71 -15.46
CA GLY A 294 -14.43 -4.80 -16.12
C GLY A 294 -15.95 -4.66 -16.02
N VAL A 295 -16.67 -5.74 -16.26
CA VAL A 295 -18.14 -5.82 -16.17
C VAL A 295 -18.57 -7.16 -15.58
N VAL A 296 -19.63 -7.13 -14.77
CA VAL A 296 -20.39 -8.32 -14.39
C VAL A 296 -21.69 -8.34 -15.19
N GLY A 297 -21.97 -9.45 -15.88
CA GLY A 297 -23.25 -9.67 -16.54
C GLY A 297 -24.12 -10.60 -15.71
N VAL A 298 -25.33 -10.17 -15.37
CA VAL A 298 -26.29 -10.95 -14.59
C VAL A 298 -27.58 -11.11 -15.40
N GLY A 299 -28.17 -12.30 -15.39
CA GLY A 299 -29.42 -12.59 -16.10
C GLY A 299 -30.64 -12.53 -15.20
N PRO A 300 -31.30 -11.37 -14.97
CA PRO A 300 -32.50 -11.30 -14.17
C PRO A 300 -33.67 -12.11 -14.74
N THR A 301 -34.56 -12.59 -13.87
CA THR A 301 -35.80 -13.28 -14.25
C THR A 301 -36.94 -12.32 -14.56
N ASP A 302 -36.95 -11.16 -13.91
CA ASP A 302 -37.97 -10.12 -14.05
C ASP A 302 -37.32 -8.73 -14.18
N ASP A 303 -38.13 -7.71 -14.43
CA ASP A 303 -37.66 -6.33 -14.59
C ASP A 303 -36.80 -5.87 -13.40
N VAL A 304 -35.70 -5.17 -13.72
CA VAL A 304 -34.75 -4.63 -12.75
C VAL A 304 -35.22 -3.26 -12.29
N THR A 305 -35.49 -3.14 -11.00
CA THR A 305 -35.91 -1.87 -10.38
C THR A 305 -34.74 -0.91 -10.20
N ASP A 306 -35.02 0.37 -9.96
CA ASP A 306 -33.95 1.37 -9.69
C ASP A 306 -33.16 1.02 -8.42
N ALA A 307 -33.84 0.57 -7.36
CA ALA A 307 -33.18 0.10 -6.14
C ALA A 307 -32.28 -1.12 -6.37
N GLU A 308 -32.67 -2.04 -7.27
CA GLU A 308 -31.85 -3.19 -7.66
C GLU A 308 -30.63 -2.76 -8.50
N ARG A 309 -30.77 -1.76 -9.38
CA ARG A 309 -29.61 -1.16 -10.07
C ARG A 309 -28.63 -0.53 -9.09
N ASP A 310 -29.12 0.20 -8.09
CA ASP A 310 -28.27 0.84 -7.10
C ASP A 310 -27.47 -0.21 -6.30
N LEU A 311 -28.10 -1.32 -5.91
CA LEU A 311 -27.43 -2.43 -5.24
C LEU A 311 -26.40 -3.12 -6.14
N LEU A 312 -26.74 -3.38 -7.40
CA LEU A 312 -25.80 -3.96 -8.37
C LEU A 312 -24.63 -3.02 -8.63
N SER A 313 -24.86 -1.71 -8.70
CA SER A 313 -23.81 -0.70 -8.83
C SER A 313 -22.87 -0.67 -7.61
N ALA A 314 -23.44 -0.77 -6.40
CA ALA A 314 -22.66 -0.90 -5.17
C ALA A 314 -21.82 -2.18 -5.17
N LEU A 315 -22.38 -3.30 -5.64
CA LEU A 315 -21.66 -4.55 -5.81
C LEU A 315 -20.49 -4.42 -6.80
N GLY A 316 -20.73 -3.79 -7.97
CA GLY A 316 -19.68 -3.54 -8.96
C GLY A 316 -18.51 -2.70 -8.40
N THR A 317 -18.82 -1.73 -7.54
CA THR A 317 -17.82 -0.95 -6.79
C THR A 317 -17.06 -1.82 -5.79
N GLN A 318 -17.77 -2.66 -5.05
CA GLN A 318 -17.18 -3.54 -4.04
C GLN A 318 -16.25 -4.59 -4.66
N VAL A 319 -16.65 -5.21 -5.76
CA VAL A 319 -15.81 -6.12 -6.55
C VAL A 319 -14.58 -5.37 -7.06
N GLY A 320 -14.73 -4.14 -7.56
CA GLY A 320 -13.62 -3.30 -7.99
C GLY A 320 -12.62 -3.01 -6.87
N HIS A 321 -13.08 -2.75 -5.65
CA HIS A 321 -12.23 -2.60 -4.47
C HIS A 321 -11.50 -3.89 -4.10
N ALA A 322 -12.17 -5.05 -4.15
CA ALA A 322 -11.56 -6.34 -3.84
C ALA A 322 -10.48 -6.73 -4.86
N LEU A 323 -10.77 -6.59 -6.16
CA LEU A 323 -9.77 -6.75 -7.23
C LEU A 323 -8.61 -5.78 -7.04
N ALA A 324 -8.89 -4.55 -6.61
CA ALA A 324 -7.84 -3.58 -6.31
C ALA A 324 -6.95 -3.98 -5.15
N ALA A 325 -7.54 -4.55 -4.10
CA ALA A 325 -6.82 -5.03 -2.92
C ALA A 325 -5.93 -6.24 -3.25
N VAL A 326 -6.43 -7.20 -4.03
CA VAL A 326 -5.66 -8.36 -4.49
C VAL A 326 -4.52 -7.92 -5.41
N GLU A 327 -4.77 -7.03 -6.37
CA GLU A 327 -3.73 -6.53 -7.26
C GLU A 327 -2.70 -5.68 -6.50
N ARG A 328 -3.14 -4.85 -5.53
CA ARG A 328 -2.23 -4.11 -4.66
C ARG A 328 -1.39 -5.06 -3.80
N LYS A 329 -1.99 -6.11 -3.25
CA LYS A 329 -1.26 -7.16 -2.52
C LYS A 329 -0.25 -7.85 -3.43
N ARG A 330 -0.64 -8.20 -4.67
CA ARG A 330 0.27 -8.78 -5.68
C ARG A 330 1.41 -7.85 -6.06
N LEU A 331 1.14 -6.55 -6.24
CA LEU A 331 2.14 -5.53 -6.54
C LEU A 331 3.06 -5.23 -5.35
N LEU A 332 2.53 -5.21 -4.13
CA LEU A 332 3.32 -5.10 -2.89
C LEU A 332 4.18 -6.34 -2.65
N LEU A 333 3.67 -7.53 -2.97
CA LEU A 333 4.40 -8.80 -2.86
C LEU A 333 5.39 -9.03 -4.00
N ALA A 334 5.36 -8.23 -5.07
CA ALA A 334 6.36 -8.30 -6.14
C ALA A 334 7.78 -7.93 -5.66
N ASP A 335 7.87 -7.17 -4.56
CA ASP A 335 9.13 -6.81 -3.88
C ASP A 335 9.42 -7.69 -2.63
N THR A 336 8.67 -8.77 -2.42
CA THR A 336 8.93 -9.74 -1.35
C THR A 336 9.77 -10.91 -1.89
N VAL A 337 10.88 -11.19 -1.22
CA VAL A 337 11.71 -12.37 -1.49
C VAL A 337 11.46 -13.44 -0.43
N THR A 338 11.50 -14.71 -0.84
CA THR A 338 11.56 -15.83 0.09
C THR A 338 13.02 -16.21 0.29
N GLU A 339 13.57 -15.93 1.46
CA GLU A 339 14.89 -16.41 1.89
C GLU A 339 14.80 -17.87 2.34
N LEU A 340 15.67 -18.71 1.80
CA LEU A 340 15.83 -20.10 2.16
C LEU A 340 17.28 -20.35 2.60
N GLU A 341 17.46 -21.13 3.65
CA GLU A 341 18.77 -21.56 4.13
C GLU A 341 18.85 -23.08 4.04
N PHE A 342 19.91 -23.57 3.40
CA PHE A 342 20.19 -24.99 3.23
C PHE A 342 21.50 -25.36 3.90
N ASP A 343 21.49 -26.42 4.69
CA ASP A 343 22.71 -27.09 5.17
C ASP A 343 22.97 -28.32 4.31
N CYS A 344 24.18 -28.41 3.75
CA CYS A 344 24.64 -29.50 2.90
C CYS A 344 25.89 -30.15 3.49
N GLY A 345 25.80 -31.44 3.83
CA GLY A 345 26.94 -32.27 4.25
C GLY A 345 27.55 -33.14 3.15
N ASP A 346 26.97 -33.12 1.95
CA ASP A 346 27.33 -34.01 0.85
C ASP A 346 28.73 -33.69 0.29
N ALA A 347 29.65 -34.65 0.39
CA ALA A 347 31.04 -34.50 -0.04
C ALA A 347 31.21 -34.21 -1.54
N ARG A 348 30.19 -34.49 -2.37
CA ARG A 348 30.19 -34.17 -3.81
C ARG A 348 30.04 -32.67 -4.09
N ALA A 349 29.61 -31.88 -3.11
CA ALA A 349 29.66 -30.44 -3.22
C ALA A 349 31.10 -29.98 -2.96
N PHE A 350 31.71 -29.33 -3.96
CA PHE A 350 33.12 -28.88 -3.92
C PHE A 350 33.51 -28.18 -2.61
N THR A 351 32.71 -27.23 -2.11
CA THR A 351 33.01 -26.48 -0.87
C THR A 351 32.95 -27.36 0.39
N VAL A 352 32.06 -28.34 0.41
CA VAL A 352 31.98 -29.34 1.50
C VAL A 352 33.19 -30.26 1.47
N GLY A 353 33.53 -30.78 0.29
CA GLY A 353 34.70 -31.64 0.09
C GLY A 353 36.00 -30.94 0.48
N LEU A 354 36.21 -29.73 -0.03
CA LEU A 354 37.40 -28.91 0.21
C LEU A 354 37.58 -28.58 1.69
N SER A 355 36.54 -28.05 2.36
CA SER A 355 36.60 -27.71 3.79
C SER A 355 36.91 -28.92 4.66
N ARG A 356 36.37 -30.11 4.32
CA ARG A 356 36.63 -31.36 5.04
C ARG A 356 38.04 -31.89 4.80
N ALA A 357 38.52 -31.83 3.56
CA ALA A 357 39.81 -32.41 3.18
C ALA A 357 40.99 -31.61 3.70
N LEU A 358 40.86 -30.28 3.75
CA LEU A 358 41.92 -29.36 4.16
C LEU A 358 41.73 -28.77 5.56
N ASP A 359 40.63 -29.10 6.24
CA ASP A 359 40.26 -28.53 7.56
C ASP A 359 40.25 -27.00 7.53
N CYS A 360 39.66 -26.43 6.47
CA CYS A 360 39.64 -25.00 6.20
C CYS A 360 38.22 -24.42 6.22
N ALA A 361 38.11 -23.11 6.41
CA ALA A 361 36.87 -22.37 6.25
C ALA A 361 36.80 -21.71 4.87
N LEU A 362 35.61 -21.72 4.28
CA LEU A 362 35.33 -21.13 2.98
C LEU A 362 34.19 -20.14 3.11
N GLU A 363 34.32 -19.01 2.43
CA GLU A 363 33.28 -18.01 2.31
C GLU A 363 33.17 -17.50 0.87
N LEU A 364 31.94 -17.35 0.40
CA LEU A 364 31.65 -16.84 -0.93
C LEU A 364 31.73 -15.32 -0.95
N SER A 365 32.75 -14.79 -1.62
CA SER A 365 32.86 -13.35 -1.91
C SER A 365 32.03 -12.94 -3.13
N GLY A 366 31.68 -13.87 -4.02
CA GLY A 366 30.90 -13.57 -5.21
C GLY A 366 30.57 -14.80 -6.04
N ILE A 367 29.46 -14.72 -6.77
CA ILE A 367 28.94 -15.82 -7.60
C ILE A 367 28.39 -15.27 -8.91
N VAL A 368 28.84 -15.84 -10.03
CA VAL A 368 28.40 -15.43 -11.37
C VAL A 368 27.93 -16.64 -12.16
N PRO A 369 26.67 -16.70 -12.62
CA PRO A 369 26.22 -17.76 -13.51
C PRO A 369 26.90 -17.66 -14.88
N VAL A 370 27.46 -18.76 -15.37
CA VAL A 370 28.13 -18.82 -16.69
C VAL A 370 27.35 -19.75 -17.60
N GLY A 371 26.72 -19.17 -18.64
CA GLY A 371 25.99 -19.94 -19.67
C GLY A 371 24.83 -20.80 -19.14
N GLY A 372 24.36 -20.58 -17.92
CA GLY A 372 23.32 -21.38 -17.25
C GLY A 372 23.76 -22.81 -16.86
N GLN A 373 25.01 -23.18 -17.14
CA GLN A 373 25.51 -24.54 -16.97
C GLN A 373 26.51 -24.67 -15.82
N SER A 374 27.21 -23.60 -15.46
CA SER A 374 28.15 -23.56 -14.33
C SER A 374 28.02 -22.25 -13.55
N LEU A 375 28.66 -22.21 -12.38
CA LEU A 375 28.80 -21.03 -11.54
C LEU A 375 30.28 -20.71 -11.41
N LEU A 376 30.65 -19.44 -11.62
CA LEU A 376 31.96 -18.93 -11.26
C LEU A 376 31.90 -18.45 -9.82
N TYR A 377 32.61 -19.14 -8.94
CA TYR A 377 32.73 -18.80 -7.52
C TYR A 377 33.97 -17.95 -7.31
N TYR A 378 33.85 -16.90 -6.50
CA TYR A 378 34.96 -16.21 -5.87
C TYR A 378 34.95 -16.61 -4.40
N LEU A 379 35.91 -17.46 -4.00
CA LEU A 379 35.97 -18.04 -2.66
C LEU A 379 37.15 -17.47 -1.88
N VAL A 380 36.87 -16.99 -0.67
CA VAL A 380 37.89 -16.75 0.35
C VAL A 380 38.07 -18.04 1.13
N VAL A 381 39.31 -18.48 1.24
CA VAL A 381 39.72 -19.65 2.02
C VAL A 381 40.56 -19.18 3.18
N ASP A 382 40.27 -19.69 4.37
CA ASP A 382 41.03 -19.48 5.60
C ASP A 382 41.46 -20.82 6.20
N GLY A 383 42.73 -20.94 6.58
CA GLY A 383 43.32 -22.15 7.16
C GLY A 383 43.89 -23.15 6.14
N ALA A 384 44.08 -22.75 4.88
CA ALA A 384 44.74 -23.58 3.87
C ALA A 384 45.55 -22.76 2.86
N SER A 385 46.71 -23.29 2.45
CA SER A 385 47.56 -22.65 1.45
C SER A 385 46.97 -22.73 0.04
N ALA A 386 47.26 -21.72 -0.77
CA ALA A 386 46.83 -21.67 -2.17
C ALA A 386 47.17 -22.94 -2.97
N ASP A 387 48.38 -23.48 -2.80
CA ASP A 387 48.82 -24.69 -3.49
C ASP A 387 47.96 -25.92 -3.14
N ALA A 388 47.60 -26.09 -1.87
CA ALA A 388 46.77 -27.20 -1.43
C ALA A 388 45.34 -27.08 -1.98
N VAL A 389 44.78 -25.87 -1.97
CA VAL A 389 43.43 -25.59 -2.49
C VAL A 389 43.36 -25.82 -4.00
N LEU A 390 44.32 -25.30 -4.77
CA LEU A 390 44.36 -25.49 -6.22
C LEU A 390 44.59 -26.95 -6.60
N SER A 391 45.43 -27.67 -5.86
CA SER A 391 45.64 -29.11 -6.07
C SER A 391 44.35 -29.89 -5.85
N TYR A 392 43.58 -29.56 -4.79
CA TYR A 392 42.30 -30.20 -4.53
C TYR A 392 41.29 -29.88 -5.66
N ALA A 393 41.18 -28.61 -6.05
CA ALA A 393 40.25 -28.17 -7.09
C ALA A 393 40.56 -28.79 -8.47
N ALA A 394 41.83 -29.05 -8.79
CA ALA A 394 42.21 -29.70 -10.03
C ALA A 394 41.80 -31.19 -10.10
N ASP A 395 41.62 -31.83 -8.95
CA ASP A 395 41.24 -33.25 -8.83
C ASP A 395 39.73 -33.45 -8.59
N ASP A 396 38.96 -32.37 -8.42
CA ASP A 396 37.51 -32.42 -8.13
C ASP A 396 36.68 -32.41 -9.41
N ASP A 397 35.85 -33.46 -9.62
CA ASP A 397 35.02 -33.63 -10.81
C ASP A 397 33.97 -32.51 -11.01
N ALA A 398 33.59 -31.80 -9.95
CA ALA A 398 32.65 -30.69 -10.03
C ALA A 398 33.30 -29.39 -10.51
N VAL A 399 34.63 -29.29 -10.51
CA VAL A 399 35.37 -28.08 -10.89
C VAL A 399 35.96 -28.23 -12.30
N ALA A 400 35.53 -27.36 -13.21
CA ALA A 400 36.05 -27.34 -14.57
C ALA A 400 37.37 -26.56 -14.70
N ASP A 401 37.55 -25.51 -13.90
CA ASP A 401 38.75 -24.68 -13.88
C ASP A 401 38.85 -23.96 -12.53
N ALA A 402 40.06 -23.71 -12.06
CA ALA A 402 40.32 -22.96 -10.84
C ALA A 402 41.60 -22.13 -10.96
N ARG A 403 41.54 -20.88 -10.49
CA ARG A 403 42.65 -19.95 -10.58
C ARG A 403 42.79 -19.13 -9.30
N LEU A 404 44.04 -18.96 -8.89
CA LEU A 404 44.40 -18.06 -7.80
C LEU A 404 44.27 -16.59 -8.22
N ILE A 405 43.58 -15.81 -7.39
CA ILE A 405 43.50 -14.36 -7.51
C ILE A 405 44.50 -13.71 -6.56
N GLU A 406 44.48 -14.12 -5.28
CA GLU A 406 45.34 -13.57 -4.24
C GLU A 406 45.75 -14.63 -3.22
N ASP A 407 46.99 -14.54 -2.75
CA ASP A 407 47.60 -15.44 -1.78
C ASP A 407 47.88 -14.69 -0.47
N TYR A 408 47.31 -15.19 0.63
CA TYR A 408 47.48 -14.61 1.97
C TYR A 408 48.39 -15.47 2.86
N GLY A 409 49.02 -16.52 2.32
CA GLY A 409 49.90 -17.43 3.03
C GLY A 409 49.15 -18.57 3.73
N ASP A 410 48.31 -18.25 4.70
CA ASP A 410 47.43 -19.22 5.42
C ASP A 410 45.97 -19.15 4.94
N GLY A 411 45.78 -18.55 3.77
CA GLY A 411 44.48 -18.39 3.12
C GLY A 411 44.66 -17.94 1.68
N ALA A 412 43.59 -17.96 0.90
CA ALA A 412 43.61 -17.60 -0.51
C ALA A 412 42.28 -17.03 -0.98
N LEU A 413 42.32 -16.15 -1.99
CA LEU A 413 41.16 -15.82 -2.81
C LEU A 413 41.32 -16.53 -4.15
N LEU A 414 40.38 -17.39 -4.51
CA LEU A 414 40.37 -18.09 -5.80
C LEU A 414 39.08 -17.84 -6.58
N GLU A 415 39.19 -17.92 -7.90
CA GLU A 415 38.05 -18.16 -8.77
C GLU A 415 37.97 -19.65 -9.14
N ALA A 416 36.76 -20.22 -9.10
CA ALA A 416 36.51 -21.61 -9.49
C ALA A 416 35.25 -21.73 -10.36
N VAL A 417 35.34 -22.41 -11.50
CA VAL A 417 34.21 -22.71 -12.38
C VAL A 417 33.60 -24.04 -11.94
N VAL A 418 32.51 -23.97 -11.17
CA VAL A 418 31.82 -25.14 -10.61
C VAL A 418 30.66 -25.54 -11.51
N THR A 419 30.66 -26.79 -11.96
CA THR A 419 29.70 -27.35 -12.94
C THR A 419 28.58 -28.18 -12.31
N ASP A 420 28.77 -28.64 -11.07
CA ASP A 420 27.74 -29.32 -10.30
C ASP A 420 27.80 -28.88 -8.83
N ALA A 421 26.73 -28.24 -8.36
CA ALA A 421 26.62 -27.75 -6.99
C ALA A 421 25.14 -27.64 -6.57
N PRO A 422 24.82 -27.72 -5.27
CA PRO A 422 23.47 -27.43 -4.77
C PRO A 422 23.01 -26.02 -5.19
N ALA A 423 23.89 -25.03 -5.04
CA ALA A 423 23.64 -23.64 -5.46
C ALA A 423 23.31 -23.49 -6.95
N LEU A 424 23.85 -24.34 -7.84
CA LEU A 424 23.53 -24.30 -9.26
C LEU A 424 22.08 -24.71 -9.54
N LYS A 425 21.52 -25.65 -8.78
CA LYS A 425 20.11 -26.03 -8.88
C LYS A 425 19.20 -24.88 -8.44
N LEU A 426 19.58 -24.21 -7.35
CA LEU A 426 18.87 -23.05 -6.81
C LEU A 426 18.87 -21.88 -7.82
N VAL A 427 20.03 -21.55 -8.38
CA VAL A 427 20.17 -20.48 -9.40
C VAL A 427 19.37 -20.80 -10.67
N ARG A 428 19.41 -22.06 -11.15
CA ARG A 428 18.61 -22.48 -12.32
C ARG A 428 17.11 -22.38 -12.10
N SER A 429 16.68 -22.40 -10.84
CA SER A 429 15.28 -22.23 -10.45
C SER A 429 14.90 -20.76 -10.22
N GLY A 430 15.78 -19.82 -10.60
CA GLY A 430 15.56 -18.38 -10.46
C GLY A 430 16.03 -17.80 -9.14
N GLY A 431 16.71 -18.57 -8.30
CA GLY A 431 17.25 -18.10 -7.03
C GLY A 431 18.51 -17.24 -7.18
N ARG A 432 18.66 -16.24 -6.30
CA ARG A 432 19.90 -15.49 -6.10
C ARG A 432 20.56 -15.99 -4.83
N VAL A 433 21.74 -16.60 -4.94
CA VAL A 433 22.54 -16.96 -3.76
C VAL A 433 23.06 -15.67 -3.13
N SER A 434 22.68 -15.43 -1.88
CA SER A 434 23.09 -14.25 -1.11
C SER A 434 24.30 -14.53 -0.24
N ASP A 435 24.43 -15.76 0.26
CA ASP A 435 25.56 -16.19 1.07
C ASP A 435 25.87 -17.68 0.88
N LEU A 436 27.14 -18.05 1.04
CA LEU A 436 27.59 -19.44 1.12
C LEU A 436 28.84 -19.51 1.98
N THR A 437 28.76 -20.30 3.04
CA THR A 437 29.91 -20.62 3.89
C THR A 437 30.09 -22.13 3.95
N ALA A 438 31.32 -22.60 4.16
CA ALA A 438 31.57 -24.00 4.43
C ALA A 438 32.72 -24.19 5.42
N ALA A 439 32.52 -25.05 6.41
CA ALA A 439 33.52 -25.41 7.40
C ALA A 439 33.23 -26.81 7.94
N ASN A 440 34.26 -27.53 8.38
CA ASN A 440 34.12 -28.88 8.97
C ASN A 440 33.36 -29.88 8.07
N GLY A 441 33.37 -29.68 6.75
CA GLY A 441 32.60 -30.52 5.83
C GLY A 441 31.09 -30.33 5.92
N THR A 442 30.61 -29.13 6.22
CA THR A 442 29.22 -28.73 6.03
C THR A 442 29.21 -27.36 5.36
N ALA A 443 28.36 -27.18 4.36
CA ALA A 443 28.13 -25.90 3.71
C ALA A 443 26.73 -25.37 4.05
N THR A 444 26.64 -24.10 4.41
CA THR A 444 25.38 -23.37 4.58
C THR A 444 25.19 -22.45 3.39
N ILE A 445 24.04 -22.54 2.72
CA ILE A 445 23.73 -21.80 1.49
C ILE A 445 22.46 -20.98 1.74
N ALA A 446 22.58 -19.66 1.69
CA ALA A 446 21.45 -18.75 1.72
C ALA A 446 21.06 -18.35 0.29
N VAL A 447 19.77 -18.50 -0.04
CA VAL A 447 19.23 -18.14 -1.35
C VAL A 447 17.95 -17.32 -1.21
N GLU A 448 17.86 -16.27 -2.00
CA GLU A 448 16.66 -15.48 -2.20
C GLU A 448 15.89 -16.00 -3.42
N MET A 449 14.63 -16.33 -3.24
CA MET A 449 13.71 -16.74 -4.31
C MET A 449 12.69 -15.62 -4.57
N PRO A 450 12.37 -15.31 -5.84
CA PRO A 450 11.40 -14.27 -6.16
C PRO A 450 9.96 -14.71 -5.83
N GLY A 451 9.24 -13.94 -5.01
CA GLY A 451 7.81 -14.14 -4.71
C GLY A 451 7.46 -15.43 -3.92
N GLU A 452 6.18 -15.82 -3.96
CA GLU A 452 5.68 -17.08 -3.41
C GLU A 452 5.93 -18.24 -4.39
N VAL A 453 7.18 -18.70 -4.48
CA VAL A 453 7.52 -19.94 -5.20
C VAL A 453 6.99 -21.14 -4.41
N ASP A 454 6.46 -22.16 -5.08
CA ASP A 454 6.27 -23.46 -4.44
C ASP A 454 7.64 -24.07 -4.13
N ILE A 455 8.01 -24.05 -2.85
CA ILE A 455 9.35 -24.42 -2.37
C ILE A 455 9.55 -25.93 -2.37
N ARG A 456 8.48 -26.74 -2.30
CA ARG A 456 8.63 -28.19 -2.18
C ARG A 456 9.35 -28.80 -3.39
N PRO A 457 8.95 -28.54 -4.64
CA PRO A 457 9.67 -29.03 -5.81
C PRO A 457 11.15 -28.58 -5.85
N LEU A 458 11.43 -27.38 -5.35
CA LEU A 458 12.79 -26.85 -5.30
C LEU A 458 13.65 -27.62 -4.29
N VAL A 459 13.15 -27.79 -3.07
CA VAL A 459 13.84 -28.55 -2.01
C VAL A 459 14.06 -29.98 -2.46
N ASP A 460 13.02 -30.63 -2.99
CA ASP A 460 13.10 -32.01 -3.47
C ASP A 460 14.17 -32.15 -4.57
N ALA A 461 14.23 -31.21 -5.53
CA ALA A 461 15.24 -31.23 -6.58
C ALA A 461 16.69 -31.09 -6.06
N VAL A 462 16.89 -30.31 -4.98
CA VAL A 462 18.21 -30.17 -4.34
C VAL A 462 18.56 -31.42 -3.54
N VAL A 463 17.64 -31.93 -2.73
CA VAL A 463 17.83 -33.12 -1.88
C VAL A 463 18.03 -34.38 -2.72
N ASP A 464 17.28 -34.53 -3.82
CA ASP A 464 17.47 -35.66 -4.75
C ASP A 464 18.86 -35.65 -5.39
N ALA A 465 19.39 -34.46 -5.70
CA ALA A 465 20.73 -34.30 -6.25
C ALA A 465 21.81 -34.47 -5.17
N TYR A 466 21.56 -34.01 -3.95
CA TYR A 466 22.47 -33.99 -2.79
C TYR A 466 21.75 -34.47 -1.52
N PRO A 467 21.67 -35.81 -1.28
CA PRO A 467 20.84 -36.41 -0.23
C PRO A 467 21.20 -36.00 1.21
N GLU A 468 22.41 -35.50 1.44
CA GLU A 468 22.85 -34.96 2.73
C GLU A 468 22.58 -33.45 2.85
N THR A 469 21.61 -32.94 2.10
CA THR A 469 21.15 -31.55 2.16
C THR A 469 19.80 -31.44 2.87
N SER A 470 19.59 -30.39 3.64
CA SER A 470 18.30 -30.11 4.29
C SER A 470 18.00 -28.61 4.32
N LEU A 471 16.72 -28.25 4.23
CA LEU A 471 16.26 -26.88 4.42
C LEU A 471 16.17 -26.60 5.93
N THR A 472 16.95 -25.65 6.42
CA THR A 472 17.03 -25.31 7.86
C THR A 472 16.23 -24.07 8.22
N ALA A 473 16.09 -23.11 7.28
CA ALA A 473 15.28 -21.92 7.48
C ALA A 473 14.49 -21.52 6.23
N LYS A 474 13.31 -20.94 6.46
CA LYS A 474 12.49 -20.27 5.46
C LYS A 474 11.97 -18.96 6.08
N ARG A 475 12.20 -17.83 5.42
CA ARG A 475 11.71 -16.51 5.83
C ARG A 475 11.16 -15.77 4.62
N GLN A 476 10.08 -15.03 4.81
CA GLN A 476 9.61 -14.06 3.83
C GLN A 476 10.05 -12.69 4.30
N THR A 477 10.78 -11.97 3.45
CA THR A 477 11.34 -10.66 3.77
C THR A 477 10.96 -9.69 2.66
N GLU A 478 10.54 -8.50 3.03
CA GLU A 478 10.43 -7.38 2.10
C GLU A 478 11.83 -6.97 1.69
N ARG A 479 12.12 -6.94 0.38
CA ARG A 479 13.40 -6.44 -0.09
C ARG A 479 13.50 -4.99 0.38
N PRO A 480 14.61 -4.58 1.02
CA PRO A 480 14.85 -3.17 1.27
C PRO A 480 14.72 -2.45 -0.07
N VAL A 481 13.74 -1.56 -0.20
CA VAL A 481 13.57 -0.78 -1.42
C VAL A 481 14.81 0.10 -1.53
N GLU A 482 15.76 -0.36 -2.34
CA GLU A 482 16.89 0.48 -2.65
C GLU A 482 16.39 1.53 -3.60
N THR A 483 16.00 2.67 -3.02
CA THR A 483 15.55 3.78 -3.84
C THR A 483 16.71 4.18 -4.75
N ASP A 484 16.39 4.42 -6.01
CA ASP A 484 17.23 5.08 -7.00
C ASP A 484 17.96 6.32 -6.44
N ALA A 485 17.38 6.96 -5.42
CA ALA A 485 17.96 8.07 -4.67
C ALA A 485 19.06 7.62 -3.69
N GLY A 486 18.84 6.55 -2.91
CA GLY A 486 19.82 6.00 -1.97
C GLY A 486 21.08 5.46 -2.64
N PHE A 487 20.94 4.74 -3.76
CA PHE A 487 22.10 4.31 -4.57
C PHE A 487 22.91 5.50 -5.09
N ARG A 488 22.22 6.52 -5.63
CA ARG A 488 22.86 7.74 -6.13
C ARG A 488 23.55 8.54 -5.02
N GLU A 489 22.96 8.62 -3.83
CA GLU A 489 23.55 9.31 -2.68
C GLU A 489 24.86 8.64 -2.22
N ARG A 490 24.86 7.32 -2.00
CA ARG A 490 26.07 6.57 -1.65
C ARG A 490 27.17 6.64 -2.71
N LEU A 491 26.78 6.66 -3.99
CA LEU A 491 27.72 6.78 -5.09
C LEU A 491 28.32 8.19 -5.17
N THR A 492 27.52 9.23 -4.93
CA THR A 492 27.96 10.63 -4.92
C THR A 492 28.96 10.88 -3.79
N ASP A 493 28.73 10.31 -2.60
CA ASP A 493 29.67 10.42 -1.47
C ASP A 493 31.00 9.72 -1.72
N ARG A 494 31.02 8.70 -2.58
CA ARG A 494 32.23 7.96 -2.94
C ARG A 494 32.99 8.64 -4.07
N LEU A 495 32.33 9.26 -5.04
CA LEU A 495 32.98 9.91 -6.19
C LEU A 495 33.56 11.28 -5.80
N SER A 496 34.75 11.61 -6.30
CA SER A 496 35.21 13.01 -6.23
C SER A 496 34.54 13.83 -7.32
N ASP A 497 34.42 15.15 -7.13
CA ASP A 497 33.87 16.08 -8.13
C ASP A 497 34.47 15.87 -9.52
N ARG A 498 35.79 15.60 -9.58
CA ARG A 498 36.50 15.36 -10.83
C ARG A 498 36.15 14.00 -11.46
N GLN A 499 35.96 12.97 -10.64
CA GLN A 499 35.54 11.64 -11.10
C GLN A 499 34.10 11.66 -11.60
N GLU A 500 33.20 12.33 -10.89
CA GLU A 500 31.81 12.50 -11.31
C GLU A 500 31.71 13.28 -12.61
N THR A 501 32.42 14.41 -12.72
CA THR A 501 32.46 15.24 -13.93
C THR A 501 32.93 14.44 -15.14
N VAL A 502 34.04 13.70 -15.00
CA VAL A 502 34.61 12.88 -16.07
C VAL A 502 33.67 11.75 -16.48
N LEU A 503 33.05 11.06 -15.51
CA LEU A 503 32.12 9.96 -15.77
C LEU A 503 30.85 10.44 -16.48
N ARG A 504 30.29 11.57 -16.04
CA ARG A 504 29.09 12.19 -16.64
C ARG A 504 29.37 12.69 -18.06
N ALA A 505 30.54 13.30 -18.28
CA ALA A 505 30.98 13.72 -19.60
C ALA A 505 31.16 12.53 -20.55
N ALA A 506 31.79 11.43 -20.08
CA ALA A 506 31.94 10.20 -20.85
C ALA A 506 30.57 9.57 -21.22
N TYR A 507 29.64 9.53 -20.27
CA TYR A 507 28.29 9.01 -20.51
C TYR A 507 27.55 9.82 -21.60
N HIS A 508 27.46 11.14 -21.46
CA HIS A 508 26.71 11.97 -22.41
C HIS A 508 27.36 12.15 -23.77
N SER A 509 28.67 11.90 -23.87
CA SER A 509 29.40 11.96 -25.15
C SER A 509 29.38 10.62 -25.91
N GLY A 510 28.69 9.60 -25.38
CA GLY A 510 28.60 8.28 -26.00
C GLY A 510 29.93 7.51 -25.96
N TYR A 511 30.83 7.83 -25.02
CA TYR A 511 32.12 7.14 -24.86
C TYR A 511 31.96 5.64 -24.57
N PHE A 512 30.88 5.26 -23.85
CA PHE A 512 30.58 3.88 -23.48
C PHE A 512 29.72 3.12 -24.50
N GLU A 513 29.23 3.77 -25.55
CA GLU A 513 28.34 3.18 -26.53
C GLU A 513 29.09 2.38 -27.61
N TRP A 514 28.37 1.51 -28.33
CA TRP A 514 28.87 0.90 -29.56
C TRP A 514 27.86 1.10 -30.70
N PRO A 515 28.16 1.90 -31.76
CA PRO A 515 29.37 2.68 -32.03
C PRO A 515 29.69 3.74 -30.97
N ARG A 516 30.97 3.98 -30.66
CA ARG A 516 31.35 5.05 -29.71
C ARG A 516 31.06 6.42 -30.34
N GLY A 517 30.41 7.30 -29.59
CA GLY A 517 30.16 8.69 -29.96
C GLY A 517 31.39 9.59 -29.85
N THR A 518 32.33 9.25 -28.95
CA THR A 518 33.61 9.97 -28.79
C THR A 518 34.74 9.02 -28.36
N THR A 519 35.97 9.40 -28.68
CA THR A 519 37.19 8.71 -28.22
C THR A 519 37.68 9.25 -26.88
N ALA A 520 38.59 8.51 -26.23
CA ALA A 520 39.21 8.97 -24.98
C ALA A 520 40.05 10.24 -25.21
N GLU A 521 40.72 10.34 -26.35
CA GLU A 521 41.53 11.49 -26.73
C GLU A 521 40.67 12.75 -26.88
N GLU A 522 39.57 12.67 -27.65
CA GLU A 522 38.65 13.80 -27.85
C GLU A 522 37.98 14.24 -26.54
N LEU A 523 37.60 13.28 -25.70
CA LEU A 523 37.03 13.58 -24.39
C LEU A 523 38.06 14.22 -23.45
N ALA A 524 39.32 13.76 -23.48
CA ALA A 524 40.39 14.33 -22.67
C ALA A 524 40.69 15.78 -23.08
N ASP A 525 40.73 16.05 -24.40
CA ASP A 525 40.89 17.39 -24.96
C ASP A 525 39.74 18.31 -24.52
N SER A 526 38.49 17.82 -24.53
CA SER A 526 37.32 18.60 -24.11
C SER A 526 37.32 18.96 -22.62
N LEU A 527 38.00 18.16 -21.79
CA LEU A 527 38.09 18.32 -20.33
C LEU A 527 39.41 18.96 -19.88
N ASP A 528 40.25 19.38 -20.83
CA ASP A 528 41.59 19.97 -20.63
C ASP A 528 42.48 19.11 -19.72
N VAL A 529 42.54 17.81 -20.01
CA VAL A 529 43.38 16.83 -19.32
C VAL A 529 44.11 15.93 -20.31
N SER A 530 45.16 15.25 -19.84
CA SER A 530 45.78 14.21 -20.65
C SER A 530 44.89 12.95 -20.74
N SER A 531 44.94 12.24 -21.87
CA SER A 531 44.26 10.95 -22.05
C SER A 531 44.59 9.94 -20.92
N PRO A 532 45.85 9.79 -20.46
CA PRO A 532 46.17 8.97 -19.28
C PRO A 532 45.47 9.42 -18.00
N THR A 533 45.36 10.73 -17.77
CA THR A 533 44.65 11.30 -16.61
C THR A 533 43.16 11.01 -16.68
N LEU A 534 42.55 11.16 -17.87
CA LEU A 534 41.16 10.81 -18.13
C LEU A 534 40.91 9.32 -17.83
N HIS A 535 41.72 8.41 -18.38
CA HIS A 535 41.60 6.96 -18.14
C HIS A 535 41.72 6.61 -16.65
N ASN A 536 42.64 7.25 -15.93
CA ASN A 536 42.78 7.03 -14.49
C ASN A 536 41.54 7.51 -13.71
N HIS A 537 40.97 8.67 -14.08
CA HIS A 537 39.73 9.14 -13.46
C HIS A 537 38.54 8.24 -13.79
N LEU A 538 38.39 7.82 -15.05
CA LEU A 538 37.34 6.89 -15.48
C LEU A 538 37.45 5.55 -14.75
N ARG A 539 38.63 4.94 -14.71
CA ARG A 539 38.84 3.65 -14.03
C ARG A 539 38.49 3.72 -12.55
N LYS A 540 38.92 4.79 -11.85
CA LYS A 540 38.58 4.99 -10.43
C LYS A 540 37.09 5.27 -10.22
N ALA A 541 36.47 6.04 -11.11
CA ALA A 541 35.04 6.33 -11.05
C ALA A 541 34.22 5.06 -11.29
N GLN A 542 34.53 4.31 -12.35
CA GLN A 542 33.91 3.02 -12.67
C GLN A 542 34.10 2.02 -11.53
N GLN A 543 35.29 1.92 -10.95
CA GLN A 543 35.52 1.05 -9.79
C GLN A 543 34.57 1.42 -8.64
N LYS A 544 34.43 2.70 -8.31
CA LYS A 544 33.51 3.16 -7.24
C LYS A 544 32.03 2.89 -7.57
N VAL A 545 31.63 3.00 -8.84
CA VAL A 545 30.29 2.63 -9.32
C VAL A 545 30.06 1.13 -9.14
N LEU A 546 31.01 0.30 -9.57
CA LEU A 546 30.91 -1.15 -9.46
C LEU A 546 30.93 -1.60 -7.99
N THR A 547 31.78 -1.01 -7.16
CA THR A 547 31.78 -1.25 -5.70
C THR A 547 30.45 -0.85 -5.07
N ALA A 548 29.87 0.31 -5.44
CA ALA A 548 28.57 0.72 -4.92
C ALA A 548 27.41 -0.18 -5.41
N PHE A 549 27.56 -0.85 -6.55
CA PHE A 549 26.56 -1.71 -7.16
C PHE A 549 26.68 -3.19 -6.75
N PHE A 550 27.88 -3.65 -6.43
CA PHE A 550 28.12 -5.05 -6.06
C PHE A 550 28.26 -5.27 -4.55
N ASP A 551 28.70 -4.28 -3.76
CA ASP A 551 28.82 -4.39 -2.29
C ASP A 551 27.48 -4.15 -1.58
N ASP A 552 26.39 -4.73 -2.08
CA ASP A 552 25.02 -4.66 -1.54
C ASP A 552 24.85 -5.34 -0.15
N ASN A 553 25.94 -5.49 0.63
CA ASN A 553 25.90 -6.09 1.95
C ASN A 553 26.29 -5.06 3.04
N PRO A 554 25.37 -4.64 3.93
CA PRO A 554 25.69 -3.84 5.11
C PRO A 554 26.47 -4.61 6.20
N ALA A 555 27.05 -5.77 5.88
CA ALA A 555 27.88 -6.55 6.78
C ALA A 555 29.23 -6.93 6.16
N ASP A 556 30.14 -5.96 5.94
CA ASP A 556 31.54 -6.12 6.36
C ASP A 556 32.40 -4.84 6.23
N PRO A 557 33.09 -4.39 7.29
CA PRO A 557 34.37 -3.70 7.15
C PRO A 557 35.52 -4.72 7.11
N ARG A 558 35.71 -5.43 5.98
CA ARG A 558 36.92 -6.24 5.77
C ARG A 558 38.06 -5.36 5.25
N HIS A 559 38.78 -4.76 6.18
CA HIS A 559 40.16 -4.34 5.94
C HIS A 559 41.05 -5.32 6.72
N PRO A 560 41.94 -6.10 6.08
CA PRO A 560 43.05 -6.66 6.81
C PRO A 560 43.88 -5.47 7.30
N LEU A 561 44.02 -5.36 8.62
CA LEU A 561 44.94 -4.41 9.24
C LEU A 561 46.35 -4.76 8.74
N GLY A 562 46.89 -3.90 7.89
CA GLY A 562 48.30 -3.90 7.56
C GLY A 562 49.10 -3.25 8.70
N ASP A 563 50.16 -3.97 9.09
CA ASP A 563 51.32 -3.63 9.94
C ASP A 563 51.12 -3.06 11.36
#